data_AF-A0A6C0DS92-F1
#
_entry.id   AF-A0A6C0DS92-F1
#
_cell.length_a   1.000
_cell.length_b   1.000
_cell.length_c   1.000
_cell.angle_alpha   90.00
_cell.angle_beta   90.00
_cell.angle_gamma   90.00
#
_symmetry.space_group_name_H-M   'P 1'
#
loop_
_entity.id
_entity.type
_entity.pdbx_description
1 polymer ?
#
loop_
_entity_poly.entity_id
_entity_poly.type
_entity_poly.pdbx_seq_one_letter_code
_entity_poly.pdbx_strand_id
1 'polypeptide(L)'
;MSTCKALVTGKRSGEQCRFPPSETNPFCGRHQRNYQHDQLVNSGKLPCSKFFRGCDTTVEKAGMCTDCKVKYMPKSKTGACKHEGCKFKTKGQDFCGKHSRDIHLVEEKEKNIKYCDIARGCLTVCEEGYTRCTACREKSNTREKELRDERTLMHNVIVEAGGDTQLCVNCGSDYTAFTTRYNKQSLLCQNCNATNAKQDAKRVDRVRNYKEERRLNLQQLYKDYNRSATKRGLTINLQADDFKALVVKPCYYCGYFKETEVNGIDRINNDIGYEKTNCVPCCEICNRLKHYFHPSFFIKLCHIFNGATASKAFYEDWSEYYGRNSYHNYSNYKKMAERNRDIEMEITQEDWDRLTRQACYLCGFRSVRGIGLDRVDNSERVYRLDNLKPCCGTCNDIKSTFSLDQIKAHAARIIVLWPTTEMFDSLPRMKNPMVSNGTKTERTERIHWRATSVYYDILADGDQFYIENKLHVPDSDYQVLKAAVKTTTRASALKLIKGLLDSVKKSKR
;
A
#
# COMPACT_ATOMS: atom_id res chain seq x y z
N MET A 1 -68.18 7.24 -88.90
CA MET A 1 -67.16 6.41 -88.21
C MET A 1 -67.48 6.44 -86.73
N SER A 2 -67.56 5.28 -86.07
CA SER A 2 -67.75 5.23 -84.61
C SER A 2 -66.52 5.84 -83.91
N THR A 3 -66.77 6.59 -82.85
CA THR A 3 -65.72 7.27 -82.06
C THR A 3 -65.61 6.62 -80.68
N CYS A 4 -64.42 6.71 -80.08
CA CYS A 4 -64.15 6.17 -78.75
C CYS A 4 -65.16 6.71 -77.70
N LYS A 5 -65.67 5.81 -76.85
CA LYS A 5 -66.69 6.14 -75.81
C LYS A 5 -66.17 7.04 -74.68
N ALA A 6 -64.85 7.10 -74.45
CA ALA A 6 -64.28 7.93 -73.38
C ALA A 6 -64.48 9.44 -73.58
N LEU A 7 -64.76 10.13 -72.48
CA LEU A 7 -64.68 11.59 -72.37
C LEU A 7 -63.24 12.00 -72.08
N VAL A 8 -62.77 13.04 -72.78
CA VAL A 8 -61.42 13.57 -72.58
C VAL A 8 -61.37 14.38 -71.29
N THR A 9 -60.22 14.37 -70.60
CA THR A 9 -59.91 15.24 -69.45
C THR A 9 -58.91 16.33 -69.86
N GLY A 10 -59.04 17.57 -69.37
CA GLY A 10 -58.11 18.68 -69.65
C GLY A 10 -58.74 19.84 -70.43
N LYS A 11 -58.05 20.44 -71.40
CA LYS A 11 -58.54 21.64 -72.15
C LYS A 11 -59.87 21.42 -72.89
N ARG A 12 -60.20 20.15 -73.22
CA ARG A 12 -61.45 19.73 -73.87
C ARG A 12 -62.26 18.81 -72.96
N SER A 13 -62.24 19.09 -71.65
CA SER A 13 -62.84 18.24 -70.64
C SER A 13 -64.33 18.05 -70.92
N GLY A 14 -64.79 16.80 -70.96
CA GLY A 14 -66.20 16.47 -71.22
C GLY A 14 -66.57 16.31 -72.70
N GLU A 15 -65.66 16.58 -73.64
CA GLU A 15 -65.87 16.21 -75.04
C GLU A 15 -65.56 14.74 -75.31
N GLN A 16 -66.27 14.14 -76.27
CA GLN A 16 -66.01 12.77 -76.70
C GLN A 16 -64.66 12.65 -77.43
N CYS A 17 -63.94 11.55 -77.15
CA CYS A 17 -62.68 11.25 -77.80
C CYS A 17 -62.85 11.08 -79.32
N ARG A 18 -62.04 11.77 -80.12
CA ARG A 18 -62.13 11.76 -81.59
C ARG A 18 -61.36 10.61 -82.26
N PHE A 19 -60.66 9.78 -81.49
CA PHE A 19 -59.94 8.63 -82.04
C PHE A 19 -60.89 7.45 -82.28
N PRO A 20 -60.63 6.62 -83.32
CA PRO A 20 -61.40 5.41 -83.55
C PRO A 20 -61.25 4.43 -82.38
N PRO A 21 -62.30 3.64 -82.07
CA PRO A 21 -62.22 2.58 -81.08
C PRO A 21 -61.25 1.47 -81.54
N SER A 22 -60.77 0.68 -80.59
CA SER A 22 -59.99 -0.52 -80.88
C SER A 22 -60.88 -1.61 -81.49
N GLU A 23 -60.29 -2.56 -82.22
CA GLU A 23 -61.03 -3.65 -82.88
C GLU A 23 -61.86 -4.50 -81.90
N THR A 24 -61.40 -4.61 -80.65
CA THR A 24 -61.98 -5.49 -79.63
C THR A 24 -62.87 -4.79 -78.60
N ASN A 25 -62.89 -3.45 -78.53
CA ASN A 25 -63.66 -2.72 -77.53
C ASN A 25 -63.98 -1.26 -77.94
N PRO A 26 -65.03 -0.63 -77.37
CA PRO A 26 -65.48 0.70 -77.78
C PRO A 26 -64.57 1.87 -77.35
N PHE A 27 -63.36 1.60 -76.86
CA PHE A 27 -62.38 2.60 -76.43
C PHE A 27 -61.14 2.56 -77.34
N CYS A 28 -60.50 3.70 -77.57
CA CYS A 28 -59.24 3.73 -78.34
C CYS A 28 -58.06 3.23 -77.50
N GLY A 29 -56.90 3.00 -78.14
CA GLY A 29 -55.68 2.53 -77.46
C GLY A 29 -55.23 3.39 -76.27
N ARG A 30 -55.58 4.68 -76.22
CA ARG A 30 -55.26 5.59 -75.10
C ARG A 30 -56.26 5.54 -73.94
N HIS A 31 -57.44 4.94 -74.15
CA HIS A 31 -58.52 4.87 -73.17
C HIS A 31 -58.84 3.43 -72.74
N GLN A 32 -57.89 2.51 -72.90
CA GLN A 32 -58.05 1.13 -72.43
C GLN A 32 -58.27 1.04 -70.91
N ARG A 33 -57.75 2.02 -70.15
CA ARG A 33 -58.08 2.17 -68.72
C ARG A 33 -59.56 2.42 -68.46
N ASN A 34 -60.24 3.19 -69.31
CA ASN A 34 -61.68 3.44 -69.19
C ASN A 34 -62.47 2.17 -69.50
N TYR A 35 -62.02 1.36 -70.48
CA TYR A 35 -62.60 0.04 -70.73
C TYR A 35 -62.50 -0.89 -69.51
N GLN A 36 -61.30 -0.99 -68.91
CA GLN A 36 -61.08 -1.80 -67.70
C GLN A 36 -61.91 -1.31 -66.51
N HIS A 37 -62.06 0.01 -66.36
CA HIS A 37 -62.92 0.60 -65.35
C HIS A 37 -64.39 0.20 -65.56
N ASP A 38 -64.91 0.34 -66.77
CA ASP A 38 -66.28 -0.04 -67.13
C ASP A 38 -66.51 -1.54 -66.90
N GLN A 39 -65.53 -2.41 -67.22
CA GLN A 39 -65.63 -3.85 -66.94
C GLN A 39 -65.76 -4.13 -65.43
N LEU A 40 -64.95 -3.47 -64.59
CA LEU A 40 -65.00 -3.65 -63.15
C LEU A 40 -66.34 -3.18 -62.58
N VAL A 41 -66.81 -2.01 -62.99
CA VAL A 41 -68.09 -1.45 -62.54
C VAL A 41 -69.27 -2.31 -63.00
N ASN A 42 -69.28 -2.77 -64.26
CA ASN A 42 -70.31 -3.66 -64.79
C ASN A 42 -70.32 -5.04 -64.10
N SER A 43 -69.17 -5.48 -63.55
CA SER A 43 -69.06 -6.69 -62.74
C SER A 43 -69.46 -6.51 -61.26
N GLY A 44 -69.96 -5.32 -60.88
CA GLY A 44 -70.37 -5.00 -59.51
C GLY A 44 -69.21 -4.68 -58.55
N LYS A 45 -67.98 -4.52 -59.07
CA LYS A 45 -66.80 -4.19 -58.25
C LYS A 45 -66.56 -2.68 -58.25
N LEU A 46 -66.17 -2.13 -57.09
CA LEU A 46 -65.80 -0.72 -56.97
C LEU A 46 -64.28 -0.56 -57.11
N PRO A 47 -63.77 0.11 -58.15
CA PRO A 47 -62.34 0.39 -58.27
C PRO A 47 -61.89 1.48 -57.28
N CYS A 48 -60.63 1.41 -56.83
CA CYS A 48 -60.00 2.42 -55.99
C CYS A 48 -60.12 3.83 -56.61
N SER A 49 -60.30 4.88 -55.81
CA SER A 49 -60.37 6.27 -56.32
C SER A 49 -59.08 6.75 -57.01
N LYS A 50 -57.98 6.01 -56.90
CA LYS A 50 -56.73 6.23 -57.65
C LYS A 50 -56.61 5.32 -58.88
N PHE A 51 -57.70 4.71 -59.35
CA PHE A 51 -57.70 3.81 -60.51
C PHE A 51 -57.17 4.47 -61.78
N PHE A 52 -57.64 5.67 -62.14
CA PHE A 52 -57.09 6.39 -63.30
C PHE A 52 -55.65 6.91 -63.10
N ARG A 53 -55.06 6.73 -61.91
CA ARG A 53 -53.65 7.03 -61.60
C ARG A 53 -52.76 5.78 -61.50
N GLY A 54 -53.25 4.62 -61.94
CA GLY A 54 -52.47 3.38 -62.02
C GLY A 54 -52.70 2.36 -60.89
N CYS A 55 -53.74 2.54 -60.06
CA CYS A 55 -54.12 1.55 -59.04
C CYS A 55 -55.13 0.54 -59.62
N ASP A 56 -54.92 -0.77 -59.42
CA ASP A 56 -55.82 -1.82 -59.95
C ASP A 56 -56.66 -2.50 -58.86
N THR A 57 -56.54 -2.04 -57.62
CA THR A 57 -57.23 -2.61 -56.46
C THR A 57 -58.72 -2.22 -56.47
N THR A 58 -59.58 -3.19 -56.13
CA THR A 58 -61.01 -2.95 -55.85
C THR A 58 -61.24 -2.77 -54.36
N VAL A 59 -62.25 -1.99 -53.98
CA VAL A 59 -62.55 -1.60 -52.60
C VAL A 59 -64.00 -1.96 -52.26
N GLU A 60 -64.29 -2.20 -50.99
CA GLU A 60 -65.66 -2.53 -50.53
C GLU A 60 -66.58 -1.29 -50.46
N LYS A 61 -65.99 -0.10 -50.32
CA LYS A 61 -66.69 1.19 -50.26
C LYS A 61 -65.97 2.21 -51.12
N ALA A 62 -66.71 3.13 -51.74
CA ALA A 62 -66.14 4.20 -52.58
C ALA A 62 -65.02 4.95 -51.84
N GLY A 63 -63.79 4.89 -52.35
CA GLY A 63 -62.63 5.48 -51.68
C GLY A 63 -61.27 4.96 -52.14
N MET A 64 -60.22 5.34 -51.43
CA MET A 64 -58.85 4.84 -51.66
C MET A 64 -58.65 3.48 -50.99
N CYS A 65 -57.95 2.55 -51.67
CA CYS A 65 -57.47 1.31 -51.04
C CYS A 65 -56.44 1.60 -49.94
N THR A 66 -56.15 0.61 -49.09
CA THR A 66 -55.18 0.69 -47.99
C THR A 66 -53.82 1.22 -48.45
N ASP A 67 -53.31 0.70 -49.56
CA ASP A 67 -51.98 1.07 -50.07
C ASP A 67 -51.96 2.51 -50.58
N CYS A 68 -53.04 2.95 -51.24
CA CYS A 68 -53.17 4.33 -51.67
C CYS A 68 -53.37 5.28 -50.48
N LYS A 69 -54.04 4.86 -49.40
CA LYS A 69 -54.14 5.68 -48.17
C LYS A 69 -52.77 5.94 -47.57
N VAL A 70 -51.90 4.93 -47.49
CA VAL A 70 -50.53 5.09 -46.98
C VAL A 70 -49.69 5.98 -47.90
N LYS A 71 -49.78 5.76 -49.22
CA LYS A 71 -48.99 6.51 -50.21
C LYS A 71 -49.37 7.99 -50.33
N TYR A 72 -50.64 8.32 -50.12
CA TYR A 72 -51.18 9.67 -50.32
C TYR A 72 -51.60 10.38 -49.02
N MET A 73 -51.30 9.83 -47.83
CA MET A 73 -51.48 10.52 -46.54
C MET A 73 -50.44 11.65 -46.34
N PRO A 74 -50.78 12.76 -45.64
CA PRO A 74 -49.81 13.82 -45.32
C PRO A 74 -48.73 13.32 -44.34
N LYS A 75 -47.45 13.63 -44.61
CA LYS A 75 -46.31 13.32 -43.71
C LYS A 75 -46.35 14.21 -42.44
N SER A 76 -46.02 13.62 -41.29
CA SER A 76 -46.09 14.19 -39.92
C SER A 76 -45.41 15.56 -39.74
N LYS A 77 -45.92 16.36 -38.78
CA LYS A 77 -45.41 17.70 -38.38
C LYS A 77 -43.89 17.70 -38.14
N THR A 78 -43.17 18.63 -38.77
CA THR A 78 -41.73 18.87 -38.56
C THR A 78 -41.51 19.90 -37.44
N GLY A 79 -40.64 19.61 -36.47
CA GLY A 79 -40.24 20.52 -35.38
C GLY A 79 -38.83 21.08 -35.54
N ALA A 80 -38.42 22.01 -34.67
CA ALA A 80 -37.03 22.50 -34.57
C ALA A 80 -36.25 21.73 -33.50
N CYS A 81 -34.95 21.57 -33.69
CA CYS A 81 -34.06 20.90 -32.73
C CYS A 81 -33.82 21.80 -31.50
N LYS A 82 -33.91 21.22 -30.29
CA LYS A 82 -33.68 21.94 -29.02
C LYS A 82 -32.21 22.21 -28.69
N HIS A 83 -31.26 21.59 -29.40
CA HIS A 83 -29.83 21.89 -29.24
C HIS A 83 -29.51 23.36 -29.61
N GLU A 84 -28.76 24.03 -28.75
CA GLU A 84 -28.41 25.44 -28.90
C GLU A 84 -27.65 25.70 -30.22
N GLY A 85 -28.12 26.66 -31.02
CA GLY A 85 -27.51 26.98 -32.32
C GLY A 85 -27.78 25.96 -33.45
N CYS A 86 -28.56 24.90 -33.22
CA CYS A 86 -28.86 23.90 -34.23
C CYS A 86 -29.96 24.37 -35.20
N LYS A 87 -29.67 24.36 -36.52
CA LYS A 87 -30.62 24.76 -37.57
C LYS A 87 -31.42 23.59 -38.19
N PHE A 88 -31.23 22.36 -37.71
CA PHE A 88 -31.84 21.17 -38.32
C PHE A 88 -33.26 20.92 -37.83
N LYS A 89 -34.14 20.47 -38.74
CA LYS A 89 -35.53 20.08 -38.43
C LYS A 89 -35.61 18.66 -37.86
N THR A 90 -36.56 18.43 -36.97
CA THR A 90 -36.83 17.14 -36.34
C THR A 90 -38.14 16.54 -36.87
N LYS A 91 -38.25 15.21 -36.84
CA LYS A 91 -39.46 14.47 -37.23
C LYS A 91 -40.37 14.23 -36.01
N GLY A 92 -40.71 15.29 -35.28
CA GLY A 92 -41.56 15.22 -34.09
C GLY A 92 -40.86 14.84 -32.78
N GLN A 93 -39.53 14.82 -32.76
CA GLN A 93 -38.69 14.57 -31.58
C GLN A 93 -37.91 15.83 -31.19
N ASP A 94 -37.40 15.89 -29.96
CA ASP A 94 -36.76 17.10 -29.42
C ASP A 94 -35.40 17.42 -30.05
N PHE A 95 -34.65 16.40 -30.49
CA PHE A 95 -33.32 16.57 -31.06
C PHE A 95 -33.21 15.97 -32.47
N CYS A 96 -32.39 16.58 -33.33
CA CYS A 96 -32.14 16.08 -34.68
C CYS A 96 -31.18 14.87 -34.65
N GLY A 97 -31.04 14.15 -35.77
CA GLY A 97 -30.18 12.96 -35.81
C GLY A 97 -28.71 13.22 -35.41
N LYS A 98 -28.19 14.42 -35.65
CA LYS A 98 -26.84 14.85 -35.26
C LYS A 98 -26.69 15.11 -33.75
N HIS A 99 -27.80 15.42 -33.07
CA HIS A 99 -27.86 15.73 -31.64
C HIS A 99 -28.70 14.70 -30.86
N SER A 100 -28.83 13.49 -31.42
CA SER A 100 -29.60 12.41 -30.82
C SER A 100 -29.17 12.08 -29.39
N ARG A 101 -27.90 12.31 -29.06
CA ARG A 101 -27.34 12.01 -27.74
C ARG A 101 -27.64 13.07 -26.67
N ASP A 102 -28.09 14.27 -27.05
CA ASP A 102 -28.43 15.33 -26.10
C ASP A 102 -29.66 14.98 -25.25
N ILE A 103 -30.48 14.04 -25.73
CA ILE A 103 -31.55 13.42 -24.94
C ILE A 103 -30.99 12.92 -23.61
N HIS A 104 -29.80 12.31 -23.62
CA HIS A 104 -29.18 11.78 -22.41
C HIS A 104 -28.64 12.88 -21.50
N LEU A 105 -28.23 14.05 -22.04
CA LEU A 105 -27.83 15.19 -21.22
C LEU A 105 -29.03 15.82 -20.50
N VAL A 106 -30.20 15.82 -21.13
CA VAL A 106 -31.46 16.22 -20.49
C VAL A 106 -31.83 15.21 -19.41
N GLU A 107 -31.76 13.92 -19.74
CA GLU A 107 -32.04 12.83 -18.79
C GLU A 107 -31.11 12.84 -17.56
N GLU A 108 -29.81 13.15 -17.72
CA GLU A 108 -28.88 13.33 -16.58
C GLU A 108 -29.44 14.34 -15.57
N LYS A 109 -29.98 15.47 -16.07
CA LYS A 109 -30.52 16.55 -15.23
C LYS A 109 -31.87 16.18 -14.61
N GLU A 110 -32.75 15.56 -15.37
CA GLU A 110 -34.10 15.21 -14.92
C GLU A 110 -34.08 14.10 -13.86
N LYS A 111 -33.26 13.07 -14.07
CA LYS A 111 -33.19 11.90 -13.19
C LYS A 111 -32.07 12.02 -12.14
N ASN A 112 -31.31 13.12 -12.17
CA ASN A 112 -30.12 13.31 -11.33
C ASN A 112 -29.14 12.13 -11.40
N ILE A 113 -28.89 11.65 -12.62
CA ILE A 113 -27.95 10.55 -12.91
C ILE A 113 -26.76 11.07 -13.70
N LYS A 114 -25.63 10.36 -13.63
CA LYS A 114 -24.44 10.67 -14.43
C LYS A 114 -24.14 9.53 -15.40
N TYR A 115 -24.13 9.79 -16.70
CA TYR A 115 -23.65 8.87 -17.72
C TYR A 115 -22.12 9.00 -17.89
N CYS A 116 -21.48 7.89 -18.28
CA CYS A 116 -20.02 7.80 -18.40
C CYS A 116 -19.42 8.71 -19.48
N ASP A 117 -19.84 8.56 -20.74
CA ASP A 117 -19.34 9.40 -21.83
C ASP A 117 -20.34 9.43 -22.98
N ILE A 118 -21.31 10.33 -22.87
CA ILE A 118 -22.35 10.52 -23.87
C ILE A 118 -21.73 10.85 -25.24
N ALA A 119 -20.67 11.67 -25.27
CA ALA A 119 -20.02 12.07 -26.52
C ALA A 119 -19.40 10.87 -27.26
N ARG A 120 -18.72 9.97 -26.54
CA ARG A 120 -18.13 8.73 -27.08
C ARG A 120 -19.10 7.55 -27.13
N GLY A 121 -20.35 7.73 -26.71
CA GLY A 121 -21.42 6.73 -26.80
C GLY A 121 -21.49 5.72 -25.65
N CYS A 122 -20.79 5.94 -24.54
CA CYS A 122 -20.93 5.11 -23.35
C CYS A 122 -22.03 5.68 -22.43
N LEU A 123 -23.21 5.06 -22.49
CA LEU A 123 -24.41 5.46 -21.75
C LEU A 123 -24.61 4.64 -20.47
N THR A 124 -23.54 4.05 -19.92
CA THR A 124 -23.60 3.41 -18.62
C THR A 124 -23.69 4.47 -17.52
N VAL A 125 -24.65 4.33 -16.62
CA VAL A 125 -24.78 5.20 -15.43
C VAL A 125 -23.61 4.94 -14.49
N CYS A 126 -22.94 5.99 -14.07
CA CYS A 126 -21.81 5.96 -13.15
C CYS A 126 -22.28 5.77 -11.71
N GLU A 127 -21.48 5.05 -10.93
CA GLU A 127 -21.60 5.01 -9.47
C GLU A 127 -21.41 6.40 -8.86
N GLU A 128 -22.00 6.62 -7.69
CA GLU A 128 -21.93 7.90 -6.98
C GLU A 128 -20.48 8.33 -6.75
N GLY A 129 -20.19 9.62 -7.01
CA GLY A 129 -18.84 10.18 -6.90
C GLY A 129 -17.91 9.92 -8.09
N TYR A 130 -18.33 9.14 -9.11
CA TYR A 130 -17.52 8.85 -10.28
C TYR A 130 -18.03 9.50 -11.58
N THR A 131 -17.07 9.93 -12.42
CA THR A 131 -17.34 10.57 -13.72
C THR A 131 -17.35 9.59 -14.88
N ARG A 132 -16.92 8.34 -14.66
CA ARG A 132 -16.79 7.27 -15.67
C ARG A 132 -17.26 5.96 -15.07
N CYS A 133 -17.87 5.09 -15.87
CA CYS A 133 -18.29 3.76 -15.42
C CYS A 133 -17.08 2.85 -15.14
N THR A 134 -17.28 1.79 -14.37
CA THR A 134 -16.24 0.84 -13.96
C THR A 134 -15.46 0.28 -15.14
N ALA A 135 -16.14 -0.22 -16.18
CA ALA A 135 -15.49 -0.76 -17.37
C ALA A 135 -14.61 0.28 -18.11
N CYS A 136 -15.08 1.53 -18.24
CA CYS A 136 -14.27 2.59 -18.87
C CYS A 136 -13.10 3.02 -18.00
N ARG A 137 -13.26 3.07 -16.67
CA ARG A 137 -12.19 3.34 -15.72
C ARG A 137 -11.11 2.26 -15.81
N GLU A 138 -11.48 0.99 -15.75
CA GLU A 138 -10.56 -0.14 -15.83
C GLU A 138 -9.79 -0.17 -17.15
N LYS A 139 -10.48 0.06 -18.28
CA LYS A 139 -9.83 0.17 -19.59
C LYS A 139 -8.84 1.32 -19.64
N SER A 140 -9.21 2.50 -19.10
CA SER A 140 -8.31 3.64 -19.01
C SER A 140 -7.11 3.37 -18.10
N ASN A 141 -7.33 2.73 -16.95
CA ASN A 141 -6.30 2.39 -15.98
C ASN A 141 -5.30 1.37 -16.56
N THR A 142 -5.80 0.38 -17.30
CA THR A 142 -4.95 -0.63 -17.96
C THR A 142 -4.06 0.02 -19.00
N ARG A 143 -4.64 0.85 -19.88
CA ARG A 143 -3.88 1.61 -20.87
C ARG A 143 -2.85 2.54 -20.23
N GLU A 144 -3.21 3.25 -19.17
CA GLU A 144 -2.27 4.16 -18.48
C GLU A 144 -1.14 3.38 -17.79
N LYS A 145 -1.43 2.18 -17.27
CA LYS A 145 -0.42 1.28 -16.72
C LYS A 145 0.58 0.84 -17.78
N GLU A 146 0.11 0.37 -18.94
CA GLU A 146 0.96 -0.02 -20.07
C GLU A 146 1.85 1.14 -20.54
N LEU A 147 1.26 2.32 -20.77
CA LEU A 147 2.02 3.52 -21.14
C LEU A 147 3.06 3.91 -20.09
N ARG A 148 2.73 3.77 -18.81
CA ARG A 148 3.66 4.07 -17.72
C ARG A 148 4.81 3.07 -17.67
N ASP A 149 4.56 1.78 -17.91
CA ASP A 149 5.59 0.74 -17.96
C ASP A 149 6.56 1.01 -19.13
N GLU A 150 6.03 1.34 -20.31
CA GLU A 150 6.82 1.74 -21.48
C GLU A 150 7.68 2.99 -21.22
N ARG A 151 7.07 4.06 -20.68
CA ARG A 151 7.79 5.29 -20.34
C ARG A 151 8.85 5.06 -19.27
N THR A 152 8.62 4.15 -18.32
CA THR A 152 9.60 3.81 -17.28
C THR A 152 10.81 3.11 -17.89
N LEU A 153 10.59 2.20 -18.83
CA LEU A 153 11.69 1.56 -19.56
C LEU A 153 12.54 2.59 -20.31
N MET A 154 11.89 3.49 -21.07
CA MET A 154 12.58 4.56 -21.80
C MET A 154 13.33 5.52 -20.87
N HIS A 155 12.71 5.91 -19.75
CA HIS A 155 13.34 6.76 -18.75
C HIS A 155 14.65 6.13 -18.24
N ASN A 156 14.63 4.86 -17.84
CA ASN A 156 15.82 4.18 -17.32
C ASN A 156 16.96 4.14 -18.35
N VAL A 157 16.65 3.89 -19.62
CA VAL A 157 17.64 3.91 -20.72
C VAL A 157 18.30 5.29 -20.85
N ILE A 158 17.52 6.36 -20.77
CA ILE A 158 18.05 7.74 -20.87
C ILE A 158 18.91 8.09 -19.65
N VAL A 159 18.53 7.64 -18.45
CA VAL A 159 19.34 7.80 -17.22
C VAL A 159 20.67 7.07 -17.34
N GLU A 160 20.67 5.82 -17.82
CA GLU A 160 21.90 5.03 -18.01
C GLU A 160 22.83 5.63 -19.07
N ALA A 161 22.27 6.28 -20.09
CA ALA A 161 23.03 7.00 -21.11
C ALA A 161 23.60 8.35 -20.64
N GLY A 162 23.24 8.82 -19.43
CA GLY A 162 23.75 10.08 -18.87
C GLY A 162 23.17 11.35 -19.51
N GLY A 163 21.94 11.31 -20.03
CA GLY A 163 21.30 12.48 -20.64
C GLY A 163 20.87 13.56 -19.63
N ASP A 164 21.08 14.83 -19.97
CA ASP A 164 20.63 15.98 -19.15
C ASP A 164 19.10 16.17 -19.14
N THR A 165 18.44 15.65 -20.18
CA THR A 165 16.99 15.64 -20.35
C THR A 165 16.45 14.23 -20.15
N GLN A 166 15.35 14.11 -19.41
CA GLN A 166 14.74 12.86 -18.99
C GLN A 166 13.27 12.80 -19.39
N LEU A 167 12.73 11.59 -19.60
CA LEU A 167 11.32 11.39 -19.94
C LEU A 167 10.47 11.22 -18.67
N CYS A 168 9.41 12.00 -18.50
CA CYS A 168 8.52 11.88 -17.34
C CYS A 168 7.64 10.63 -17.46
N VAL A 169 7.72 9.72 -16.47
CA VAL A 169 6.95 8.45 -16.52
C VAL A 169 5.44 8.64 -16.41
N ASN A 170 4.98 9.79 -15.91
CA ASN A 170 3.55 10.07 -15.72
C ASN A 170 2.90 10.76 -16.92
N CYS A 171 3.51 11.82 -17.47
CA CYS A 171 2.91 12.57 -18.58
C CYS A 171 3.58 12.30 -19.94
N GLY A 172 4.74 11.63 -19.98
CA GLY A 172 5.50 11.39 -21.19
C GLY A 172 6.18 12.63 -21.78
N SER A 173 6.27 13.73 -21.02
CA SER A 173 6.99 14.94 -21.44
C SER A 173 8.44 14.90 -20.99
N ASP A 174 9.32 15.49 -21.79
CA ASP A 174 10.71 15.68 -21.46
C ASP A 174 10.89 16.75 -20.37
N TYR A 175 11.90 16.59 -19.52
CA TYR A 175 12.24 17.54 -18.46
C TYR A 175 13.73 17.48 -18.09
N THR A 176 14.27 18.58 -17.57
CA THR A 176 15.65 18.63 -17.08
C THR A 176 15.80 17.78 -15.82
N ALA A 177 16.81 16.90 -15.78
CA ALA A 177 17.06 16.01 -14.66
C ALA A 177 17.27 16.78 -13.33
N PHE A 178 16.74 16.24 -12.23
CA PHE A 178 16.96 16.78 -10.88
C PHE A 178 16.80 15.70 -9.82
N THR A 179 17.45 15.93 -8.67
CA THR A 179 17.38 15.03 -7.52
C THR A 179 16.22 15.39 -6.59
N THR A 180 15.51 14.37 -6.12
CA THR A 180 14.48 14.46 -5.10
C THR A 180 15.07 14.70 -3.70
N ARG A 181 14.22 15.05 -2.72
CA ARG A 181 14.59 15.20 -1.29
C ARG A 181 15.26 13.98 -0.65
N TYR A 182 15.18 12.81 -1.31
CA TYR A 182 15.78 11.55 -0.86
C TYR A 182 17.11 11.25 -1.56
N ASN A 183 17.72 12.24 -2.20
CA ASN A 183 18.96 12.12 -2.96
C ASN A 183 18.90 11.03 -4.05
N LYS A 184 17.74 10.94 -4.72
CA LYS A 184 17.49 10.04 -5.87
C LYS A 184 17.05 10.85 -7.07
N GLN A 185 17.44 10.42 -8.28
CA GLN A 185 16.94 11.00 -9.53
C GLN A 185 15.42 10.95 -9.58
N SER A 186 14.79 12.05 -10.00
CA SER A 186 13.34 12.11 -10.16
C SER A 186 12.92 11.28 -11.38
N LEU A 187 11.79 10.57 -11.27
CA LEU A 187 11.11 9.89 -12.39
C LEU A 187 10.06 10.80 -13.05
N LEU A 188 9.76 11.93 -12.43
CA LEU A 188 8.64 12.81 -12.74
C LEU A 188 9.14 14.22 -13.02
N CYS A 189 8.52 14.90 -13.98
CA CYS A 189 8.72 16.32 -14.19
C CYS A 189 8.19 17.14 -13.01
N GLN A 190 8.63 18.40 -12.92
CA GLN A 190 8.29 19.33 -11.85
C GLN A 190 6.77 19.52 -11.71
N ASN A 191 6.05 19.61 -12.83
CA ASN A 191 4.59 19.79 -12.83
C ASN A 191 3.85 18.57 -12.26
N CYS A 192 4.26 17.36 -12.66
CA CYS A 192 3.68 16.12 -12.14
C CYS A 192 3.98 15.96 -10.65
N ASN A 193 5.21 16.26 -10.22
CA ASN A 193 5.58 16.24 -8.81
C ASN A 193 4.76 17.25 -7.99
N ALA A 194 4.60 18.49 -8.46
CA ALA A 194 3.80 19.51 -7.79
C ALA A 194 2.32 19.10 -7.69
N THR A 195 1.79 18.46 -8.73
CA THR A 195 0.41 17.94 -8.75
C THR A 195 0.25 16.80 -7.74
N ASN A 196 1.18 15.86 -7.71
CA ASN A 196 1.18 14.76 -6.74
C ASN A 196 1.27 15.29 -5.31
N ALA A 197 2.13 16.28 -5.04
CA ALA A 197 2.25 16.92 -3.73
C ALA A 197 0.93 17.57 -3.29
N LYS A 198 0.22 18.27 -4.19
CA LYS A 198 -1.11 18.84 -3.92
C LYS A 198 -2.16 17.75 -3.61
N GLN A 199 -2.09 16.61 -4.29
CA GLN A 199 -3.00 15.48 -4.04
C GLN A 199 -2.68 14.80 -2.71
N ASP A 200 -1.40 14.60 -2.39
CA ASP A 200 -0.97 14.03 -1.11
C ASP A 200 -1.35 14.93 0.07
N ALA A 201 -1.27 16.25 -0.09
CA ALA A 201 -1.73 17.21 0.92
C ALA A 201 -3.23 17.12 1.21
N LYS A 202 -4.05 16.60 0.29
CA LYS A 202 -5.49 16.36 0.53
C LYS A 202 -5.76 15.04 1.26
N ARG A 203 -4.77 14.16 1.40
CA ARG A 203 -4.88 12.82 2.00
C ARG A 203 -4.42 12.82 3.46
N VAL A 204 -4.82 13.83 4.23
CA VAL A 204 -4.31 14.08 5.60
C VAL A 204 -4.60 12.90 6.54
N ASP A 205 -5.74 12.23 6.37
CA ASP A 205 -6.18 11.12 7.21
C ASP A 205 -5.87 9.73 6.63
N ARG A 206 -5.08 9.64 5.55
CA ARG A 206 -4.77 8.33 4.95
C ARG A 206 -3.74 7.59 5.80
N VAL A 207 -4.21 6.78 6.73
CA VAL A 207 -3.38 5.78 7.42
C VAL A 207 -3.16 4.60 6.47
N ARG A 208 -1.95 4.50 5.92
CA ARG A 208 -1.60 3.41 4.99
C ARG A 208 -1.29 2.12 5.76
N ASN A 209 -2.19 1.14 5.70
CA ASN A 209 -1.94 -0.18 6.26
C ASN A 209 -1.19 -1.08 5.27
N TYR A 210 0.13 -1.08 5.33
CA TYR A 210 0.96 -1.89 4.45
C TYR A 210 0.70 -3.41 4.57
N LYS A 211 0.23 -3.92 5.72
CA LYS A 211 -0.07 -5.35 5.87
C LYS A 211 -1.32 -5.74 5.08
N GLU A 212 -2.35 -4.91 5.17
CA GLU A 212 -3.58 -5.07 4.40
C GLU A 212 -3.33 -4.91 2.90
N GLU A 213 -2.58 -3.88 2.48
CA GLU A 213 -2.23 -3.72 1.07
C GLU A 213 -1.43 -4.91 0.52
N ARG A 214 -0.50 -5.48 1.32
CA ARG A 214 0.26 -6.67 0.92
C ARG A 214 -0.62 -7.90 0.76
N ARG A 215 -1.73 -8.01 1.50
CA ARG A 215 -2.68 -9.11 1.36
C ARG A 215 -3.27 -9.16 -0.05
N LEU A 216 -3.49 -8.00 -0.67
CA LEU A 216 -4.00 -7.90 -2.04
C LEU A 216 -2.99 -8.39 -3.10
N ASN A 217 -1.69 -8.48 -2.76
CA ASN A 217 -0.65 -8.89 -3.69
C ASN A 217 0.40 -9.80 -3.02
N LEU A 218 -0.05 -11.00 -2.62
CA LEU A 218 0.82 -12.02 -2.01
C LEU A 218 1.98 -12.44 -2.93
N GLN A 219 1.80 -12.37 -4.25
CA GLN A 219 2.84 -12.71 -5.21
C GLN A 219 4.01 -11.73 -5.15
N GLN A 220 3.72 -10.42 -5.03
CA GLN A 220 4.77 -9.43 -4.84
C GLN A 220 5.46 -9.60 -3.49
N LEU A 221 4.70 -9.89 -2.43
CA LEU A 221 5.27 -10.17 -1.12
C LEU A 221 6.25 -11.36 -1.15
N TYR A 222 5.90 -12.46 -1.82
CA TYR A 222 6.80 -13.59 -2.01
C TYR A 222 8.10 -13.19 -2.74
N LYS A 223 8.00 -12.40 -3.81
CA LYS A 223 9.18 -11.88 -4.53
C LYS A 223 10.08 -11.02 -3.64
N ASP A 224 9.48 -10.21 -2.76
CA ASP A 224 10.22 -9.36 -1.82
C ASP A 224 10.97 -10.21 -0.78
N TYR A 225 10.36 -11.29 -0.27
CA TYR A 225 11.02 -12.26 0.61
C TYR A 225 12.20 -12.93 -0.09
N ASN A 226 12.00 -13.41 -1.32
CA ASN A 226 13.07 -14.06 -2.09
C ASN A 226 14.24 -13.12 -2.32
N ARG A 227 13.97 -11.88 -2.75
CA ARG A 227 15.00 -10.85 -2.93
C ARG A 227 15.78 -10.59 -1.63
N SER A 228 15.08 -10.45 -0.51
CA SER A 228 15.67 -10.22 0.81
C SER A 228 16.54 -11.40 1.27
N ALA A 229 16.05 -12.63 1.05
CA ALA A 229 16.75 -13.87 1.39
C ALA A 229 18.03 -14.03 0.55
N THR A 230 17.95 -13.84 -0.78
CA THR A 230 19.10 -13.89 -1.69
C THR A 230 20.17 -12.87 -1.30
N LYS A 231 19.77 -11.62 -0.99
CA LYS A 231 20.71 -10.58 -0.54
C LYS A 231 21.47 -10.97 0.73
N ARG A 232 20.87 -11.80 1.57
CA ARG A 232 21.45 -12.29 2.84
C ARG A 232 22.16 -13.64 2.69
N GLY A 233 22.23 -14.21 1.48
CA GLY A 233 22.84 -15.53 1.25
C GLY A 233 22.07 -16.70 1.85
N LEU A 234 20.73 -16.58 1.99
CA LEU A 234 19.89 -17.63 2.56
C LEU A 234 19.31 -18.53 1.46
N THR A 235 19.32 -19.84 1.70
CA THR A 235 18.64 -20.83 0.83
C THR A 235 17.13 -20.59 0.84
N ILE A 236 16.49 -20.75 -0.32
CA ILE A 236 15.04 -20.58 -0.49
C ILE A 236 14.48 -21.86 -1.11
N ASN A 237 13.93 -22.73 -0.27
CA ASN A 237 13.25 -23.97 -0.66
C ASN A 237 11.75 -23.94 -0.31
N LEU A 238 11.21 -22.76 -0.01
CA LEU A 238 9.79 -22.54 0.27
C LEU A 238 9.06 -22.12 -1.01
N GLN A 239 8.12 -22.96 -1.45
CA GLN A 239 7.34 -22.72 -2.66
C GLN A 239 6.33 -21.57 -2.46
N ALA A 240 5.96 -20.91 -3.55
CA ALA A 240 5.06 -19.75 -3.52
C ALA A 240 3.70 -20.07 -2.88
N ASP A 241 3.15 -21.26 -3.11
CA ASP A 241 1.85 -21.65 -2.57
C ASP A 241 1.92 -21.98 -1.08
N ASP A 242 2.98 -22.66 -0.64
CA ASP A 242 3.25 -22.87 0.79
C ASP A 242 3.45 -21.52 1.51
N PHE A 243 4.18 -20.59 0.90
CA PHE A 243 4.36 -19.24 1.42
C PHE A 243 3.02 -18.52 1.60
N LYS A 244 2.18 -18.49 0.56
CA LYS A 244 0.85 -17.85 0.59
C LYS A 244 -0.03 -18.46 1.67
N ALA A 245 0.01 -19.79 1.82
CA ALA A 245 -0.75 -20.50 2.85
C ALA A 245 -0.23 -20.21 4.27
N LEU A 246 1.06 -19.93 4.46
CA LEU A 246 1.63 -19.56 5.75
C LEU A 246 1.27 -18.14 6.16
N VAL A 247 1.46 -17.14 5.29
CA VAL A 247 1.30 -15.72 5.68
C VAL A 247 -0.13 -15.31 6.05
N VAL A 248 -1.12 -16.13 5.72
CA VAL A 248 -2.53 -15.92 6.11
C VAL A 248 -2.94 -16.71 7.35
N LYS A 249 -2.02 -17.37 8.06
CA LYS A 249 -2.30 -18.10 9.31
C LYS A 249 -2.05 -17.23 10.55
N PRO A 250 -2.65 -17.58 11.71
CA PRO A 250 -2.31 -16.98 12.99
C PRO A 250 -0.81 -17.06 13.28
N CYS A 251 -0.27 -16.06 13.97
CA CYS A 251 1.12 -16.05 14.42
C CYS A 251 1.40 -17.27 15.30
N TYR A 252 2.44 -18.03 14.97
CA TYR A 252 2.86 -19.23 15.68
C TYR A 252 3.15 -18.96 17.16
N TYR A 253 3.77 -17.82 17.48
CA TYR A 253 4.20 -17.52 18.85
C TYR A 253 3.12 -16.93 19.75
N CYS A 254 2.24 -16.06 19.23
CA CYS A 254 1.28 -15.34 20.07
C CYS A 254 -0.18 -15.46 19.63
N GLY A 255 -0.46 -16.24 18.58
CA GLY A 255 -1.80 -16.41 18.04
C GLY A 255 -2.38 -15.19 17.31
N TYR A 256 -1.65 -14.08 17.18
CA TYR A 256 -2.15 -12.89 16.49
C TYR A 256 -2.62 -13.21 15.07
N PHE A 257 -3.89 -12.88 14.80
CA PHE A 257 -4.52 -13.09 13.52
C PHE A 257 -5.54 -11.97 13.25
N LYS A 258 -5.58 -11.53 11.99
CA LYS A 258 -6.60 -10.60 11.50
C LYS A 258 -6.87 -10.94 10.04
N GLU A 259 -8.13 -11.21 9.72
CA GLU A 259 -8.53 -11.70 8.40
C GLU A 259 -8.21 -10.74 7.26
N THR A 260 -8.14 -9.43 7.50
CA THR A 260 -7.80 -8.46 6.45
C THR A 260 -6.30 -8.23 6.27
N GLU A 261 -5.46 -8.86 7.10
CA GLU A 261 -4.01 -8.66 7.10
C GLU A 261 -3.26 -9.96 6.81
N VAL A 262 -1.94 -9.83 6.60
CA VAL A 262 -1.04 -10.97 6.49
C VAL A 262 0.05 -10.86 7.54
N ASN A 263 0.42 -12.00 8.10
CA ASN A 263 1.60 -12.15 8.93
C ASN A 263 2.86 -12.26 8.05
N GLY A 264 4.02 -12.07 8.69
CA GLY A 264 5.29 -12.42 8.08
C GLY A 264 5.62 -13.91 8.26
N ILE A 265 6.85 -14.26 7.92
CA ILE A 265 7.42 -15.59 8.19
C ILE A 265 8.61 -15.42 9.12
N ASP A 266 8.61 -16.18 10.21
CA ASP A 266 9.80 -16.41 11.02
C ASP A 266 10.45 -17.73 10.64
N ARG A 267 11.79 -17.78 10.79
CA ARG A 267 12.58 -19.00 10.65
C ARG A 267 12.87 -19.49 12.07
N ILE A 268 12.31 -20.64 12.45
CA ILE A 268 12.47 -21.22 13.79
C ILE A 268 13.95 -21.29 14.14
N ASN A 269 14.75 -21.88 13.24
CA ASN A 269 16.20 -21.84 13.25
C ASN A 269 16.71 -20.83 12.21
N ASN A 270 17.36 -19.77 12.68
CA ASN A 270 17.86 -18.69 11.83
C ASN A 270 19.11 -19.05 11.02
N ASP A 271 19.80 -20.14 11.36
CA ASP A 271 20.93 -20.68 10.59
C ASP A 271 20.47 -21.44 9.34
N ILE A 272 19.21 -21.85 9.31
CA ILE A 272 18.59 -22.52 8.16
C ILE A 272 17.86 -21.46 7.31
N GLY A 273 17.83 -21.69 6.01
CA GLY A 273 17.11 -20.88 5.04
C GLY A 273 15.57 -20.96 5.18
N TYR A 274 14.87 -20.54 4.14
CA TYR A 274 13.42 -20.68 4.05
C TYR A 274 13.06 -22.08 3.57
N GLU A 275 12.74 -22.95 4.52
CA GLU A 275 12.31 -24.32 4.26
C GLU A 275 10.95 -24.56 4.91
N LYS A 276 10.14 -25.45 4.33
CA LYS A 276 8.77 -25.71 4.82
C LYS A 276 8.72 -26.13 6.29
N THR A 277 9.73 -26.88 6.75
CA THR A 277 9.86 -27.36 8.14
C THR A 277 10.45 -26.32 9.09
N ASN A 278 11.11 -25.28 8.56
CA ASN A 278 11.76 -24.24 9.35
C ASN A 278 10.96 -22.92 9.40
N CYS A 279 9.97 -22.76 8.52
CA CYS A 279 9.19 -21.53 8.38
C CYS A 279 7.84 -21.62 9.08
N VAL A 280 7.54 -20.60 9.90
CA VAL A 280 6.25 -20.46 10.59
C VAL A 280 5.64 -19.07 10.38
N PRO A 281 4.30 -18.93 10.38
CA PRO A 281 3.66 -17.62 10.36
C PRO A 281 4.05 -16.83 11.61
N CYS A 282 4.45 -15.58 11.45
CA CYS A 282 4.89 -14.76 12.58
C CYS A 282 4.47 -13.31 12.41
N CYS A 283 3.83 -12.74 13.43
CA CYS A 283 3.55 -11.32 13.43
C CYS A 283 4.87 -10.53 13.61
N GLU A 284 4.87 -9.29 13.14
CA GLU A 284 6.05 -8.43 13.15
C GLU A 284 6.67 -8.24 14.54
N ILE A 285 5.82 -8.12 15.56
CA ILE A 285 6.28 -7.93 16.95
C ILE A 285 6.97 -9.21 17.43
N CYS A 286 6.35 -10.38 17.29
CA CYS A 286 6.99 -11.64 17.67
C CYS A 286 8.30 -11.88 16.90
N ASN A 287 8.34 -11.60 15.61
CA ASN A 287 9.55 -11.77 14.79
C ASN A 287 10.68 -10.83 15.26
N ARG A 288 10.35 -9.59 15.64
CA ARG A 288 11.31 -8.65 16.22
C ARG A 288 11.79 -9.10 17.61
N LEU A 289 10.86 -9.53 18.47
CA LEU A 289 11.18 -9.96 19.84
C LEU A 289 12.01 -11.24 19.86
N LYS A 290 11.68 -12.21 19.01
CA LYS A 290 12.46 -13.45 18.85
C LYS A 290 13.86 -13.15 18.33
N HIS A 291 13.99 -12.19 17.40
CA HIS A 291 15.28 -11.80 16.85
C HIS A 291 16.02 -13.03 16.27
N TYR A 292 17.30 -13.24 16.60
CA TYR A 292 18.02 -14.48 16.28
C TYR A 292 17.96 -15.55 17.37
N PHE A 293 17.19 -15.35 18.44
CA PHE A 293 17.21 -16.24 19.60
C PHE A 293 16.59 -17.60 19.34
N HIS A 294 17.02 -18.58 20.14
CA HIS A 294 16.33 -19.85 20.28
C HIS A 294 14.90 -19.66 20.76
N PRO A 295 13.89 -20.37 20.20
CA PRO A 295 12.51 -20.23 20.63
C PRO A 295 12.34 -20.40 22.15
N SER A 296 13.00 -21.38 22.77
CA SER A 296 12.95 -21.57 24.22
C SER A 296 13.50 -20.38 24.99
N PHE A 297 14.60 -19.77 24.51
CA PHE A 297 15.18 -18.59 25.13
C PHE A 297 14.30 -17.35 24.95
N PHE A 298 13.74 -17.18 23.76
CA PHE A 298 12.77 -16.14 23.45
C PHE A 298 11.54 -16.22 24.36
N ILE A 299 10.98 -17.42 24.57
CA ILE A 299 9.82 -17.61 25.46
C ILE A 299 10.19 -17.29 26.91
N LYS A 300 11.37 -17.73 27.40
CA LYS A 300 11.90 -17.33 28.72
C LYS A 300 12.05 -15.80 28.84
N LEU A 301 12.53 -15.13 27.80
CA LEU A 301 12.62 -13.67 27.74
C LEU A 301 11.23 -13.01 27.80
N CYS A 302 10.21 -13.60 27.18
CA CYS A 302 8.83 -13.11 27.32
C CYS A 302 8.31 -13.22 28.76
N HIS A 303 8.64 -14.27 29.52
CA HIS A 303 8.33 -14.31 30.95
C HIS A 303 8.95 -13.13 31.70
N ILE A 304 10.21 -12.78 31.39
CA ILE A 304 10.90 -11.65 32.02
C ILE A 304 10.26 -10.31 31.63
N PHE A 305 9.91 -10.12 30.35
CA PHE A 305 9.16 -8.94 29.90
C PHE A 305 7.81 -8.82 30.60
N ASN A 306 7.21 -9.94 30.99
CA ASN A 306 5.97 -10.01 31.76
C ASN A 306 6.19 -10.02 33.29
N GLY A 307 7.38 -9.65 33.77
CA GLY A 307 7.66 -9.42 35.19
C GLY A 307 8.31 -10.58 35.95
N ALA A 308 8.61 -11.71 35.29
CA ALA A 308 9.36 -12.77 35.94
C ALA A 308 10.81 -12.34 36.24
N THR A 309 11.36 -12.79 37.36
CA THR A 309 12.77 -12.56 37.68
C THR A 309 13.65 -13.50 36.87
N ALA A 310 14.65 -12.93 36.18
CA ALA A 310 15.63 -13.73 35.45
C ALA A 310 16.54 -14.51 36.41
N SER A 311 16.79 -15.79 36.11
CA SER A 311 17.72 -16.62 36.86
C SER A 311 19.18 -16.38 36.45
N LYS A 312 20.13 -16.84 37.25
CA LYS A 312 21.55 -16.83 36.89
C LYS A 312 21.82 -17.58 35.57
N ALA A 313 21.23 -18.77 35.43
CA ALA A 313 21.33 -19.59 34.22
C ALA A 313 20.80 -18.86 32.96
N PHE A 314 19.74 -18.05 33.11
CA PHE A 314 19.26 -17.22 32.01
C PHE A 314 20.33 -16.22 31.53
N TYR A 315 21.05 -15.57 32.45
CA TYR A 315 22.09 -14.61 32.08
C TYR A 315 23.36 -15.28 31.53
N GLU A 316 23.64 -16.52 31.93
CA GLU A 316 24.68 -17.34 31.34
C GLU A 316 24.35 -17.60 29.85
N ASP A 317 23.14 -18.07 29.54
CA ASP A 317 22.67 -18.22 28.14
C ASP A 317 22.60 -16.86 27.41
N TRP A 318 22.17 -15.79 28.10
CA TRP A 318 22.09 -14.44 27.52
C TRP A 318 23.45 -13.94 27.04
N SER A 319 24.53 -14.28 27.75
CA SER A 319 25.89 -13.87 27.39
C SER A 319 26.33 -14.41 26.02
N GLU A 320 25.81 -15.57 25.60
CA GLU A 320 26.08 -16.15 24.29
C GLU A 320 25.37 -15.39 23.16
N TYR A 321 24.18 -14.86 23.45
CA TYR A 321 23.39 -14.06 22.51
C TYR A 321 23.81 -12.58 22.51
N TYR A 322 24.39 -12.07 23.59
CA TYR A 322 24.69 -10.66 23.72
C TYR A 322 25.97 -10.23 22.97
N GLY A 323 25.83 -9.80 21.71
CA GLY A 323 26.96 -9.41 20.86
C GLY A 323 27.32 -7.92 20.82
N ARG A 324 26.56 -7.02 21.48
CA ARG A 324 26.86 -5.57 21.46
C ARG A 324 27.46 -5.10 22.77
N ASN A 325 28.79 -5.03 22.83
CA ASN A 325 29.51 -4.32 23.89
C ASN A 325 30.09 -3.00 23.35
N SER A 326 29.25 -2.16 22.74
CA SER A 326 29.66 -0.81 22.32
C SER A 326 29.66 0.10 23.54
N TYR A 327 30.63 -0.10 24.43
CA TYR A 327 30.91 0.87 25.49
C TYR A 327 31.29 2.19 24.83
N HIS A 328 30.37 3.15 24.84
CA HIS A 328 30.65 4.51 24.48
C HIS A 328 30.77 5.32 25.77
N ASN A 329 31.93 5.95 25.99
CA ASN A 329 32.00 6.98 27.01
C ASN A 329 31.02 8.11 26.65
N TYR A 330 30.55 8.84 27.68
CA TYR A 330 29.57 9.92 27.52
C TYR A 330 29.92 10.92 26.41
N SER A 331 31.20 11.31 26.28
CA SER A 331 31.64 12.28 25.26
C SER A 331 31.42 11.77 23.84
N ASN A 332 31.74 10.51 23.56
CA ASN A 332 31.47 9.88 22.27
C ASN A 332 29.97 9.73 22.02
N TYR A 333 29.21 9.33 23.04
CA TYR A 333 27.76 9.16 22.92
C TYR A 333 27.05 10.48 22.61
N LYS A 334 27.41 11.55 23.34
CA LYS A 334 26.92 12.92 23.12
C LYS A 334 27.23 13.39 21.70
N LYS A 335 28.49 13.25 21.27
CA LYS A 335 28.92 13.61 19.92
C LYS A 335 28.12 12.87 18.83
N MET A 336 27.88 11.57 19.01
CA MET A 336 27.12 10.77 18.05
C MET A 336 25.63 11.14 18.03
N ALA A 337 25.03 11.46 19.18
CA ALA A 337 23.65 11.90 19.26
C ALA A 337 23.45 13.25 18.57
N GLU A 338 24.25 14.25 18.93
CA GLU A 338 24.07 15.62 18.44
C GLU A 338 24.49 15.75 16.98
N ARG A 339 25.69 15.28 16.60
CA ARG A 339 26.23 15.54 15.25
C ARG A 339 25.68 14.62 14.17
N ASN A 340 25.56 13.33 14.47
CA ASN A 340 25.20 12.35 13.44
C ASN A 340 23.69 12.12 13.36
N ARG A 341 22.99 12.40 14.45
CA ARG A 341 21.58 12.07 14.57
C ARG A 341 20.70 13.28 14.83
N ASP A 342 21.23 14.47 15.11
CA ASP A 342 20.47 15.69 15.42
C ASP A 342 19.49 15.46 16.58
N ILE A 343 20.04 15.08 17.73
CA ILE A 343 19.31 14.77 18.95
C ILE A 343 20.04 15.44 20.11
N GLU A 344 19.32 16.29 20.83
CA GLU A 344 19.86 17.08 21.93
C GLU A 344 20.16 16.20 23.16
N MET A 345 21.23 16.56 23.88
CA MET A 345 21.68 15.88 25.10
C MET A 345 21.56 16.80 26.32
N GLU A 346 20.41 16.75 26.99
CA GLU A 346 20.16 17.50 28.23
C GLU A 346 20.77 16.84 29.47
N ILE A 347 20.89 15.51 29.48
CA ILE A 347 21.51 14.79 30.60
C ILE A 347 22.98 15.15 30.78
N THR A 348 23.43 15.16 32.03
CA THR A 348 24.83 15.38 32.38
C THR A 348 25.67 14.10 32.28
N GLN A 349 26.99 14.23 32.37
CA GLN A 349 27.90 13.09 32.53
C GLN A 349 27.62 12.28 33.80
N GLU A 350 27.13 12.94 34.85
CA GLU A 350 26.76 12.27 36.09
C GLU A 350 25.49 11.43 35.90
N ASP A 351 24.48 11.98 35.23
CA ASP A 351 23.26 11.24 34.90
C ASP A 351 23.58 10.01 34.06
N TRP A 352 24.48 10.16 33.09
CA TRP A 352 25.01 9.05 32.29
C TRP A 352 25.66 7.97 33.15
N ASP A 353 26.61 8.35 34.01
CA ASP A 353 27.30 7.42 34.91
C ASP A 353 26.32 6.70 35.84
N ARG A 354 25.25 7.37 36.30
CA ARG A 354 24.21 6.76 37.13
C ARG A 354 23.35 5.78 36.35
N LEU A 355 22.78 6.21 35.22
CA LEU A 355 21.80 5.41 34.47
C LEU A 355 22.43 4.18 33.82
N THR A 356 23.63 4.32 33.24
CA THR A 356 24.26 3.21 32.51
C THR A 356 24.73 2.07 33.43
N ARG A 357 24.78 2.27 34.75
CA ARG A 357 25.15 1.24 35.74
C ARG A 357 23.97 0.44 36.26
N GLN A 358 22.76 0.90 35.99
CA GLN A 358 21.55 0.22 36.41
C GLN A 358 21.26 -1.00 35.53
N ALA A 359 20.44 -1.91 36.06
CA ALA A 359 19.94 -3.05 35.30
C ALA A 359 19.04 -2.58 34.14
N CYS A 360 19.09 -3.30 33.03
CA CYS A 360 18.19 -3.04 31.90
C CYS A 360 16.74 -3.16 32.36
N TYR A 361 15.92 -2.13 32.11
CA TYR A 361 14.53 -2.13 32.58
C TYR A 361 13.63 -3.19 31.90
N LEU A 362 14.08 -3.79 30.79
CA LEU A 362 13.36 -4.83 30.06
C LEU A 362 13.78 -6.23 30.48
N CYS A 363 15.07 -6.56 30.42
CA CYS A 363 15.55 -7.92 30.70
C CYS A 363 16.34 -8.07 32.01
N GLY A 364 16.53 -6.99 32.76
CA GLY A 364 17.34 -6.96 33.99
C GLY A 364 18.85 -7.11 33.78
N PHE A 365 19.31 -7.31 32.53
CA PHE A 365 20.73 -7.48 32.24
C PHE A 365 21.55 -6.27 32.68
N ARG A 366 22.70 -6.55 33.29
CA ARG A 366 23.69 -5.57 33.72
C ARG A 366 25.03 -5.88 33.08
N SER A 367 25.73 -4.82 32.67
CA SER A 367 27.10 -4.92 32.16
C SER A 367 28.04 -4.14 33.06
N VAL A 368 29.23 -4.69 33.25
CA VAL A 368 30.33 -4.03 33.94
C VAL A 368 30.75 -2.74 33.27
N ARG A 369 30.67 -2.70 31.95
CA ARG A 369 31.03 -1.50 31.19
C ARG A 369 29.90 -0.47 31.23
N GLY A 370 28.76 -0.83 31.80
CA GLY A 370 27.52 -0.11 31.66
C GLY A 370 26.77 -0.53 30.40
N ILE A 371 25.47 -0.28 30.42
CA ILE A 371 24.55 -0.53 29.30
C ILE A 371 24.18 0.79 28.61
N GLY A 372 23.43 0.69 27.52
CA GLY A 372 22.92 1.86 26.82
C GLY A 372 21.73 2.51 27.52
N LEU A 373 21.19 3.54 26.88
CA LEU A 373 19.95 4.21 27.26
C LEU A 373 18.94 4.04 26.13
N ASP A 374 17.70 3.74 26.51
CA ASP A 374 16.53 3.75 25.62
C ASP A 374 15.72 5.01 25.89
N ARG A 375 15.25 5.63 24.80
CA ARG A 375 14.23 6.68 24.89
C ARG A 375 12.89 6.01 24.79
N VAL A 376 12.10 6.13 25.86
CA VAL A 376 10.82 5.42 25.96
C VAL A 376 9.91 5.88 24.82
N ASP A 377 9.80 7.19 24.62
CA ASP A 377 9.24 7.83 23.44
C ASP A 377 10.35 8.29 22.49
N ASN A 378 10.39 7.69 21.29
CA ASN A 378 11.36 8.02 20.25
C ASN A 378 11.00 9.24 19.41
N SER A 379 9.74 9.72 19.50
CA SER A 379 9.29 10.93 18.80
C SER A 379 9.92 12.19 19.41
N GLU A 380 10.20 12.15 20.71
CA GLU A 380 11.00 13.15 21.40
C GLU A 380 12.48 13.00 21.05
N ARG A 381 13.00 13.97 20.29
CA ARG A 381 14.39 13.96 19.80
C ARG A 381 15.36 14.59 20.80
N VAL A 382 15.23 14.22 22.06
CA VAL A 382 16.04 14.71 23.17
C VAL A 382 16.35 13.59 24.17
N TYR A 383 17.54 13.63 24.78
CA TYR A 383 17.90 12.80 25.92
C TYR A 383 17.63 13.58 27.22
N ARG A 384 16.38 13.50 27.70
CA ARG A 384 15.91 14.08 28.98
C ARG A 384 15.60 12.98 29.99
N LEU A 385 15.82 13.23 31.28
CA LEU A 385 15.77 12.19 32.33
C LEU A 385 14.42 11.44 32.44
N ASP A 386 13.31 12.13 32.24
CA ASP A 386 11.95 11.59 32.32
C ASP A 386 11.61 10.61 31.19
N ASN A 387 12.27 10.74 30.03
CA ASN A 387 12.07 9.90 28.86
C ASN A 387 13.17 8.83 28.69
N LEU A 388 14.10 8.69 29.65
CA LEU A 388 15.21 7.74 29.55
C LEU A 388 15.10 6.57 30.50
N LYS A 389 15.42 5.38 29.99
CA LYS A 389 15.59 4.18 30.81
C LYS A 389 16.89 3.45 30.49
N PRO A 390 17.58 2.87 31.49
CA PRO A 390 18.72 1.99 31.27
C PRO A 390 18.30 0.77 30.44
N CYS A 391 18.91 0.58 29.27
CA CYS A 391 18.53 -0.49 28.36
C CYS A 391 19.74 -1.10 27.64
N CYS A 392 19.86 -2.42 27.69
CA CYS A 392 20.94 -3.11 26.99
C CYS A 392 20.75 -2.97 25.48
N GLY A 393 21.86 -3.05 24.71
CA GLY A 393 21.82 -2.80 23.27
C GLY A 393 20.86 -3.71 22.52
N THR A 394 20.76 -4.98 22.95
CA THR A 394 19.85 -5.98 22.38
C THR A 394 18.39 -5.65 22.66
N CYS A 395 18.03 -5.33 23.91
CA CYS A 395 16.65 -4.95 24.25
C CYS A 395 16.24 -3.64 23.58
N ASN A 396 17.15 -2.68 23.43
CA ASN A 396 16.88 -1.43 22.71
C ASN A 396 16.63 -1.69 21.20
N ASP A 397 17.39 -2.60 20.59
CA ASP A 397 17.21 -3.05 19.20
C ASP A 397 15.87 -3.78 19.00
N ILE A 398 15.51 -4.64 19.95
CA ILE A 398 14.25 -5.38 19.98
C ILE A 398 13.06 -4.43 20.17
N LYS A 399 13.14 -3.50 21.14
CA LYS A 399 12.09 -2.51 21.37
C LYS A 399 11.86 -1.69 20.13
N SER A 400 12.93 -1.16 19.53
CA SER A 400 12.84 -0.33 18.32
C SER A 400 11.79 0.77 18.52
N THR A 401 10.73 0.80 17.71
CA THR A 401 9.62 1.76 17.80
C THR A 401 8.42 1.26 18.59
N PHE A 402 8.46 0.04 19.16
CA PHE A 402 7.36 -0.52 19.93
C PHE A 402 7.29 0.09 21.34
N SER A 403 6.07 0.28 21.84
CA SER A 403 5.85 0.69 23.23
C SER A 403 6.04 -0.49 24.18
N LEU A 404 6.32 -0.18 25.45
CA LEU A 404 6.45 -1.21 26.49
C LEU A 404 5.17 -2.04 26.62
N ASP A 405 3.99 -1.41 26.50
CA ASP A 405 2.70 -2.09 26.61
C ASP A 405 2.48 -3.05 25.45
N GLN A 406 2.91 -2.70 24.24
CA GLN A 406 2.85 -3.60 23.09
C GLN A 406 3.70 -4.86 23.31
N ILE A 407 4.92 -4.68 23.85
CA ILE A 407 5.84 -5.79 24.16
C ILE A 407 5.23 -6.68 25.25
N LYS A 408 4.76 -6.10 26.36
CA LYS A 408 4.14 -6.82 27.47
C LYS A 408 2.89 -7.58 27.05
N ALA A 409 1.99 -6.95 26.29
CA ALA A 409 0.79 -7.60 25.79
C ALA A 409 1.11 -8.80 24.88
N HIS A 410 2.14 -8.70 24.04
CA HIS A 410 2.57 -9.85 23.23
C HIS A 410 3.23 -10.93 24.08
N ALA A 411 4.09 -10.56 25.02
CA ALA A 411 4.72 -11.49 25.95
C ALA A 411 3.68 -12.29 26.74
N ALA A 412 2.65 -11.62 27.27
CA ALA A 412 1.54 -12.25 27.98
C ALA A 412 0.80 -13.30 27.13
N ARG A 413 0.55 -13.03 25.84
CA ARG A 413 -0.06 -14.02 24.93
C ARG A 413 0.87 -15.19 24.65
N ILE A 414 2.17 -14.93 24.48
CA ILE A 414 3.17 -15.98 24.20
C ILE A 414 3.27 -16.94 25.38
N ILE A 415 3.40 -16.45 26.60
CA ILE A 415 3.56 -17.31 27.79
C ILE A 415 2.32 -18.18 28.04
N VAL A 416 1.12 -17.71 27.67
CA VAL A 416 -0.12 -18.51 27.76
C VAL A 416 -0.15 -19.59 26.69
N LEU A 417 0.27 -19.27 25.47
CA LEU A 417 0.29 -20.22 24.36
C LEU A 417 1.41 -21.27 24.51
N TRP A 418 2.50 -20.91 25.19
CA TRP A 418 3.70 -21.74 25.35
C TRP A 418 4.04 -21.94 26.84
N PRO A 419 3.28 -22.77 27.58
CA PRO A 419 3.55 -23.05 28.99
C PRO A 419 4.84 -23.84 29.20
N THR A 420 5.30 -24.59 28.19
CA THR A 420 6.57 -25.32 28.19
C THR A 420 7.32 -25.10 26.88
N THR A 421 8.62 -25.38 26.85
CA THR A 421 9.47 -25.22 25.66
C THR A 421 10.11 -26.53 25.19
N GLU A 422 9.67 -27.67 25.71
CA GLU A 422 10.31 -28.98 25.51
C GLU A 422 10.38 -29.42 24.04
N MET A 423 9.36 -29.04 23.25
CA MET A 423 9.34 -29.31 21.80
C MET A 423 10.44 -28.62 21.00
N PHE A 424 11.14 -27.65 21.61
CA PHE A 424 12.29 -26.99 21.02
C PHE A 424 13.62 -27.59 21.52
N ASP A 425 13.63 -28.54 22.45
CA ASP A 425 14.87 -29.07 23.04
C ASP A 425 15.72 -29.86 22.03
N SER A 426 15.08 -30.42 20.98
CA SER A 426 15.77 -31.09 19.88
C SER A 426 16.39 -30.11 18.88
N LEU A 427 16.08 -28.81 18.95
CA LEU A 427 16.65 -27.82 18.06
C LEU A 427 18.07 -27.47 18.50
N PRO A 428 19.03 -27.39 17.57
CA PRO A 428 20.40 -27.03 17.90
C PRO A 428 20.47 -25.57 18.36
N ARG A 429 21.49 -25.26 19.18
CA ARG A 429 21.84 -23.87 19.49
C ARG A 429 22.16 -23.13 18.19
N MET A 430 21.63 -21.92 18.08
CA MET A 430 21.83 -21.05 16.91
C MET A 430 23.11 -20.24 17.01
N LYS A 431 23.75 -19.98 15.88
CA LYS A 431 24.89 -19.06 15.80
C LYS A 431 24.44 -17.65 16.12
N ASN A 432 25.24 -16.93 16.89
CA ASN A 432 25.05 -15.50 17.10
C ASN A 432 25.64 -14.71 15.91
N PRO A 433 24.81 -14.13 15.02
CA PRO A 433 25.30 -13.40 13.85
C PRO A 433 26.01 -12.09 14.23
N MET A 434 25.93 -11.66 15.49
CA MET A 434 26.57 -10.45 15.99
C MET A 434 28.00 -10.67 16.47
N VAL A 435 28.45 -11.92 16.61
CA VAL A 435 29.83 -12.25 16.97
C VAL A 435 30.59 -12.55 15.67
N SER A 436 31.52 -11.67 15.29
CA SER A 436 32.37 -11.92 14.13
C SER A 436 33.39 -13.02 14.43
N ASN A 437 33.77 -13.82 13.42
CA ASN A 437 34.92 -14.75 13.45
C ASN A 437 36.28 -14.02 13.51
N GLY A 438 36.32 -12.79 14.04
CA GLY A 438 37.57 -12.08 14.27
C GLY A 438 38.34 -12.81 15.35
N THR A 439 39.62 -13.10 15.09
CA THR A 439 40.60 -13.50 16.11
C THR A 439 40.35 -12.68 17.36
N LYS A 440 40.02 -13.35 18.48
CA LYS A 440 40.07 -12.77 19.81
C LYS A 440 41.51 -12.31 20.01
N THR A 441 41.83 -11.12 19.54
CA THR A 441 42.96 -10.40 20.08
C THR A 441 42.49 -10.07 21.48
N GLU A 442 43.07 -10.76 22.47
CA GLU A 442 43.01 -10.34 23.86
C GLU A 442 43.72 -8.99 23.96
N ARG A 443 43.09 -7.95 23.42
CA ARG A 443 43.41 -6.59 23.82
C ARG A 443 42.89 -6.50 25.24
N THR A 444 43.78 -6.71 26.20
CA THR A 444 43.66 -6.20 27.56
C THR A 444 43.61 -4.68 27.48
N GLU A 445 42.47 -4.13 27.06
CA GLU A 445 42.21 -2.71 27.11
C GLU A 445 42.22 -2.30 28.58
N ARG A 446 43.12 -1.37 28.93
CA ARG A 446 43.17 -0.81 30.28
C ARG A 446 41.88 -0.03 30.55
N ILE A 447 40.96 -0.63 31.29
CA ILE A 447 39.72 0.02 31.72
C ILE A 447 40.07 1.08 32.77
N HIS A 448 40.00 2.36 32.40
CA HIS A 448 40.18 3.46 33.34
C HIS A 448 38.84 3.78 34.03
N TRP A 449 38.72 3.36 35.29
CA TRP A 449 37.54 3.63 36.10
C TRP A 449 37.48 5.08 36.62
N ARG A 450 36.28 5.65 36.64
CA ARG A 450 35.99 6.93 37.30
C ARG A 450 35.33 6.66 38.65
N ALA A 451 35.63 7.51 39.64
CA ALA A 451 35.06 7.35 40.98
C ALA A 451 33.52 7.41 40.99
N THR A 452 32.92 8.25 40.13
CA THR A 452 31.46 8.33 39.93
C THR A 452 30.87 7.04 39.40
N SER A 453 31.53 6.40 38.43
CA SER A 453 31.09 5.12 37.89
C SER A 453 31.15 4.00 38.93
N VAL A 454 32.21 3.95 39.75
CA VAL A 454 32.36 2.95 40.82
C VAL A 454 31.33 3.19 41.94
N TYR A 455 31.08 4.46 42.29
CA TYR A 455 30.04 4.83 43.24
C TYR A 455 28.66 4.31 42.82
N TYR A 456 28.26 4.55 41.58
CA TYR A 456 26.96 4.09 41.07
C TYR A 456 26.90 2.58 40.83
N ASP A 457 28.02 1.91 40.53
CA ASP A 457 28.08 0.45 40.49
C ASP A 457 27.79 -0.15 41.88
N ILE A 458 28.43 0.36 42.93
CA ILE A 458 28.22 -0.07 44.33
C ILE A 458 26.79 0.20 44.79
N LEU A 459 26.24 1.39 44.50
CA LEU A 459 24.86 1.72 44.85
C LEU A 459 23.83 0.82 44.16
N ALA A 460 24.18 0.31 42.98
CA ALA A 460 23.34 -0.62 42.27
C ALA A 460 23.56 -2.08 42.72
N ASP A 461 24.34 -2.35 43.78
CA ASP A 461 24.73 -3.69 44.23
C ASP A 461 25.59 -4.46 43.22
N GLY A 462 26.45 -3.75 42.48
CA GLY A 462 27.48 -4.33 41.62
C GLY A 462 28.77 -4.64 42.39
N ASP A 463 29.42 -5.74 42.01
CA ASP A 463 30.69 -6.23 42.59
C ASP A 463 31.81 -6.20 41.56
N GLN A 464 31.56 -5.55 40.44
CA GLN A 464 32.22 -5.94 39.22
C GLN A 464 33.49 -5.12 38.98
N PHE A 465 33.54 -3.90 39.51
CA PHE A 465 34.80 -3.17 39.71
C PHE A 465 35.83 -4.00 40.48
N TYR A 466 35.39 -4.83 41.42
CA TYR A 466 36.26 -5.73 42.18
C TYR A 466 36.67 -6.95 41.33
N ILE A 467 35.71 -7.63 40.70
CA ILE A 467 35.93 -8.84 39.89
C ILE A 467 36.85 -8.63 38.67
N GLU A 468 36.57 -7.64 37.80
CA GLU A 468 37.30 -7.49 36.52
C GLU A 468 38.77 -7.09 36.68
N ASN A 469 39.06 -6.49 37.81
CA ASN A 469 40.24 -5.68 38.00
C ASN A 469 41.34 -6.51 38.70
N LYS A 470 40.97 -7.73 39.15
CA LYS A 470 41.79 -8.69 39.92
C LYS A 470 42.62 -7.97 40.97
N LEU A 471 42.01 -6.95 41.59
CA LEU A 471 42.77 -5.98 42.37
C LEU A 471 43.10 -6.59 43.72
N HIS A 472 44.33 -6.36 44.16
CA HIS A 472 44.86 -6.72 45.47
C HIS A 472 44.22 -5.87 46.59
N VAL A 473 42.90 -5.65 46.53
CA VAL A 473 42.13 -5.04 47.60
C VAL A 473 41.58 -6.20 48.41
N PRO A 474 41.92 -6.32 49.71
CA PRO A 474 41.34 -7.36 50.56
C PRO A 474 39.80 -7.32 50.52
N ASP A 475 39.16 -8.49 50.54
CA ASP A 475 37.68 -8.59 50.57
C ASP A 475 37.09 -7.75 51.71
N SER A 476 37.75 -7.70 52.87
CA SER A 476 37.38 -6.87 54.01
C SER A 476 37.26 -5.39 53.65
N ASP A 477 38.23 -4.87 52.91
CA ASP A 477 38.34 -3.44 52.59
C ASP A 477 37.30 -3.04 51.54
N TYR A 478 37.00 -3.94 50.60
CA TYR A 478 35.94 -3.72 49.63
C TYR A 478 34.54 -3.77 50.28
N GLN A 479 34.30 -4.68 51.22
CA GLN A 479 33.04 -4.70 51.97
C GLN A 479 32.88 -3.45 52.85
N VAL A 480 33.97 -2.97 53.48
CA VAL A 480 33.98 -1.70 54.21
C VAL A 480 33.68 -0.53 53.28
N LEU A 481 34.28 -0.50 52.08
CA LEU A 481 33.98 0.53 51.08
C LEU A 481 32.51 0.49 50.67
N LYS A 482 31.95 -0.70 50.38
CA LYS A 482 30.54 -0.86 50.02
C LYS A 482 29.61 -0.34 51.11
N ALA A 483 29.87 -0.71 52.36
CA ALA A 483 29.12 -0.21 53.50
C ALA A 483 29.23 1.33 53.61
N ALA A 484 30.44 1.87 53.55
CA ALA A 484 30.69 3.31 53.64
C ALA A 484 30.03 4.10 52.49
N VAL A 485 30.04 3.59 51.26
CA VAL A 485 29.39 4.22 50.11
C VAL A 485 27.87 4.34 50.32
N LYS A 486 27.25 3.36 50.99
CA LYS A 486 25.81 3.35 51.26
C LYS A 486 25.41 4.19 52.48
N THR A 487 26.33 4.43 53.43
CA THR A 487 26.02 5.08 54.71
C THR A 487 26.56 6.51 54.86
N THR A 488 27.48 6.94 53.99
CA THR A 488 28.09 8.28 54.06
C THR A 488 27.56 9.22 52.98
N THR A 489 27.89 10.51 53.10
CA THR A 489 27.56 11.48 52.04
C THR A 489 28.29 11.13 50.74
N ARG A 490 27.68 11.45 49.60
CA ARG A 490 28.27 11.23 48.26
C ARG A 490 29.68 11.82 48.14
N ALA A 491 29.91 13.02 48.68
CA ALA A 491 31.22 13.66 48.62
C ALA A 491 32.29 12.84 49.37
N SER A 492 31.95 12.35 50.56
CA SER A 492 32.82 11.46 51.36
C SER A 492 33.06 10.12 50.64
N ALA A 493 32.01 9.49 50.13
CA ALA A 493 32.09 8.25 49.38
C ALA A 493 33.01 8.37 48.14
N LEU A 494 32.86 9.44 47.35
CA LEU A 494 33.72 9.68 46.19
C LEU A 494 35.18 9.93 46.58
N LYS A 495 35.44 10.55 47.74
CA LYS A 495 36.81 10.74 48.25
C LYS A 495 37.46 9.40 48.60
N LEU A 496 36.73 8.50 49.27
CA LEU A 496 37.19 7.14 49.59
C LEU A 496 37.50 6.35 48.32
N ILE A 497 36.58 6.37 47.35
CA ILE A 497 36.75 5.66 46.07
C ILE A 497 37.95 6.21 45.28
N LYS A 498 38.14 7.55 45.23
CA LYS A 498 39.31 8.15 44.58
C LYS A 498 40.62 7.67 45.22
N GLY A 499 40.69 7.67 46.55
CA GLY A 499 41.85 7.16 47.28
C GLY A 499 42.15 5.69 46.95
N LEU A 500 41.12 4.86 46.86
CA LEU A 500 41.27 3.46 46.44
C LEU A 500 41.77 3.35 44.99
N LEU A 501 41.17 4.09 44.05
CA LEU A 501 41.59 4.09 42.64
C LEU A 501 43.05 4.54 42.48
N ASP A 502 43.52 5.50 43.29
CA ASP A 502 44.90 5.97 43.28
C ASP A 502 45.87 4.93 43.87
N SER A 503 45.50 4.25 44.96
CA SER A 503 46.24 3.12 45.54
C SER A 503 46.42 1.99 44.52
N VAL A 504 45.32 1.60 43.89
CA VAL A 504 45.28 0.59 42.83
C VAL A 504 46.21 0.95 41.66
N LYS A 505 46.17 2.20 41.20
CA LYS A 505 47.05 2.68 40.12
C LYS A 505 48.53 2.62 40.49
N LYS A 506 48.87 2.87 41.76
CA LYS A 506 50.24 2.75 42.28
C LYS A 506 50.70 1.29 42.33
N SER A 507 49.83 0.34 42.71
CA SER A 507 50.17 -1.09 42.78
C SER A 507 50.35 -1.78 41.42
N LYS A 508 49.81 -1.21 40.34
CA LYS A 508 49.92 -1.72 38.95
C LYS A 508 51.09 -1.13 38.14
N ARG A 509 51.80 -0.14 38.71
CA ARG A 509 53.05 0.41 38.16
C ARG A 509 54.22 -0.28 38.86
#